data_AF-A0A1Y4QPG5-F1
#
_entry.id   AF-A0A1Y4QPG5-F1
#
_cell.length_a   1.000
_cell.length_b   1.000
_cell.length_c   1.000
_cell.angle_alpha   90.00
_cell.angle_beta   90.00
_cell.angle_gamma   90.00
#
_symmetry.space_group_name_H-M   'P 1'
#
loop_
_entity.id
_entity.type
_entity.pdbx_description
1 polymer ?
#
loop_
_entity_poly.entity_id
_entity_poly.type
_entity_poly.pdbx_seq_one_letter_code
_entity_poly.pdbx_strand_id
1 'polypeptide(L)' 'MKNQLDENEIKSCLLEIGCKQVEDVIENLKNDNLKNAIHLLKIERCHLLEKLHHEQKKIDCLDYLIYSLKDNNQK' A
#
# COMPACT_ATOMS: atom_id res chain seq x y z
N MET A 1 10.56 -12.98 25.52
CA MET A 1 10.35 -11.70 24.78
C MET A 1 9.06 -11.82 23.98
N LYS A 2 7.92 -11.42 24.55
CA LYS A 2 6.69 -11.18 23.78
C LYS A 2 6.67 -9.68 23.50
N ASN A 3 7.15 -9.25 22.33
CA ASN A 3 6.75 -7.96 21.78
C ASN A 3 5.31 -8.16 21.31
N GLN A 4 4.34 -8.00 22.21
CA GLN A 4 2.96 -7.84 21.78
C GLN A 4 2.86 -6.43 21.20
N LEU A 5 2.86 -6.32 19.86
CA LEU A 5 2.33 -5.13 19.22
C LEU A 5 0.90 -4.94 19.73
N ASP A 6 0.55 -3.73 20.15
CA ASP A 6 -0.79 -3.44 20.64
C ASP A 6 -1.80 -3.59 19.49
N GLU A 7 -2.96 -4.21 19.78
CA GLU A 7 -4.00 -4.45 18.78
C GLU A 7 -4.49 -3.13 18.18
N ASN A 8 -4.58 -2.07 19.00
CA ASN A 8 -5.03 -0.77 18.52
C ASN A 8 -3.98 -0.11 17.62
N GLU A 9 -2.70 -0.23 17.94
CA GLU A 9 -1.60 0.23 17.07
C GLU A 9 -1.65 -0.45 15.70
N ILE A 10 -1.83 -1.78 15.68
CA ILE A 10 -1.95 -2.55 14.44
C ILE A 10 -3.18 -2.09 13.66
N LYS A 11 -4.33 -1.98 14.33
CA LYS A 11 -5.58 -1.57 13.69
C LYS A 11 -5.49 -0.16 13.10
N SER A 12 -4.91 0.79 13.84
CA SER A 12 -4.70 2.16 13.35
C SER A 12 -3.83 2.17 12.10
N CYS A 13 -2.71 1.45 12.12
CA CYS A 13 -1.82 1.34 10.97
C CYS A 13 -2.53 0.74 9.75
N LEU A 14 -3.32 -0.33 9.94
CA LEU A 14 -4.09 -0.96 8.86
C LEU A 14 -5.16 -0.02 8.27
N LEU A 15 -5.80 0.80 9.10
CA LEU A 15 -6.77 1.79 8.66
C LEU A 15 -6.10 2.94 7.90
N GLU A 16 -4.96 3.44 8.37
CA GLU A 16 -4.20 4.51 7.73
C GLU A 16 -3.73 4.12 6.32
N ILE A 17 -3.29 2.87 6.12
CA ILE A 17 -2.91 2.37 4.79
C ILE A 17 -4.12 2.01 3.92
N GLY A 18 -5.34 2.09 4.46
CA GLY A 18 -6.57 1.74 3.75
C GLY A 18 -6.73 0.25 3.48
N CYS A 19 -6.20 -0.61 4.37
CA CYS A 19 -6.32 -2.06 4.24
C CYS A 19 -7.79 -2.48 4.31
N LYS A 20 -8.21 -3.36 3.39
CA LYS A 20 -9.60 -3.84 3.33
C LYS A 20 -9.90 -5.03 4.23
N GLN A 21 -8.86 -5.73 4.70
CA GLN A 21 -8.95 -6.99 5.44
C GLN A 21 -8.50 -6.80 6.89
N VAL A 22 -8.82 -5.65 7.50
CA VAL A 22 -8.36 -5.29 8.84
C VAL A 22 -8.81 -6.33 9.86
N GLU A 23 -10.10 -6.68 9.85
CA GLU A 23 -10.68 -7.66 10.77
C GLU A 23 -10.03 -9.03 10.63
N ASP A 24 -9.82 -9.50 9.40
CA ASP A 24 -9.18 -10.79 9.11
C ASP A 24 -7.75 -10.84 9.66
N VAL A 25 -6.98 -9.76 9.48
CA VAL A 25 -5.61 -9.68 10.00
C VAL A 25 -5.61 -9.75 11.52
N ILE A 26 -6.47 -8.97 12.19
CA ILE A 26 -6.58 -8.95 13.64
C ILE A 26 -7.02 -10.30 14.20
N GLU A 27 -8.00 -10.96 13.56
CA GLU A 27 -8.45 -12.30 13.98
C GLU A 27 -7.33 -13.34 13.85
N ASN A 28 -6.57 -13.32 12.76
CA ASN A 28 -5.44 -14.23 12.59
C ASN A 28 -4.33 -13.98 13.61
N LEU A 29 -4.10 -12.73 14.03
CA LEU A 29 -3.16 -12.41 15.09
C LEU A 29 -3.66 -12.91 16.47
N LYS A 30 -4.96 -12.76 16.77
CA LYS A 30 -5.57 -13.26 18.02
C LYS A 30 -5.50 -14.78 18.14
N ASN A 31 -5.62 -15.48 17.01
CA ASN A 31 -5.60 -16.94 16.93
C ASN A 31 -4.18 -17.52 16.77
N ASP A 32 -3.12 -16.74 17.01
CA ASP A 32 -1.71 -17.11 16.81
C ASP A 32 -1.37 -17.61 15.38
N ASN A 33 -2.23 -17.31 14.39
CA ASN A 33 -2.04 -17.67 12.99
C ASN A 33 -1.20 -16.63 12.24
N LEU A 34 0.02 -16.42 12.72
CA LEU A 34 0.96 -15.42 12.18
C LEU A 34 1.24 -15.62 10.68
N LYS A 35 1.29 -16.88 10.22
CA LYS A 35 1.53 -17.19 8.81
C LYS A 35 0.46 -16.59 7.90
N ASN A 36 -0.81 -16.71 8.29
CA ASN A 36 -1.91 -16.17 7.52
C ASN A 36 -1.99 -14.64 7.65
N ALA A 37 -1.79 -14.08 8.85
CA ALA A 37 -1.71 -12.62 9.03
C ALA A 37 -0.63 -11.99 8.13
N ILE A 38 0.58 -12.58 8.09
CA ILE A 38 1.66 -12.13 7.20
C ILE A 38 1.29 -12.28 5.72
N HIS A 39 0.56 -13.34 5.36
CA HIS A 39 0.09 -13.53 3.98
C HIS A 39 -0.86 -12.41 3.55
N LEU A 40 -1.85 -12.07 4.37
CA LEU A 40 -2.78 -10.97 4.14
C LEU A 40 -2.05 -9.63 4.00
N LEU A 41 -1.08 -9.34 4.88
CA LEU A 41 -0.26 -8.13 4.78
C LEU A 41 0.56 -8.05 3.48
N LYS A 42 1.05 -9.20 2.97
CA LYS A 42 1.76 -9.24 1.67
C LYS A 42 0.82 -8.94 0.50
N ILE A 43 -0.43 -9.40 0.57
CA ILE A 43 -1.45 -9.09 -0.43
C ILE A 43 -1.73 -7.58 -0.43
N GLU A 44 -1.93 -6.98 0.75
CA GLU A 44 -2.15 -5.53 0.86
C GLU A 44 -0.96 -4.73 0.29
N ARG A 45 0.28 -5.17 0.58
CA ARG A 45 1.48 -4.57 -0.02
C ARG A 45 1.46 -4.62 -1.55
N CYS A 46 1.03 -5.73 -2.15
CA CYS A 46 0.91 -5.83 -3.60
C CYS A 46 -0.11 -4.83 -4.16
N HIS A 47 -1.28 -4.69 -3.53
CA HIS A 47 -2.27 -3.69 -3.94
C HIS A 47 -1.75 -2.26 -3.86
N LEU A 48 -1.00 -1.91 -2.81
CA LEU A 48 -0.36 -0.60 -2.68
C LEU A 48 0.65 -0.35 -3.80
N LEU A 49 1.46 -1.35 -4.14
CA LEU A 49 2.40 -1.25 -5.26
C LEU A 49 1.69 -1.09 -6.60
N GLU A 50 0.58 -1.80 -6.83
CA GLU A 50 -0.22 -1.63 -8.05
C GLU A 50 -0.79 -0.22 -8.17
N LYS A 51 -1.34 0.35 -7.08
CA LYS A 51 -1.80 1.74 -7.05
C LYS A 51 -0.66 2.71 -7.33
N LEU A 52 0.49 2.51 -6.70
CA LEU A 52 1.69 3.33 -6.93
C LEU A 52 2.12 3.29 -8.41
N HIS A 53 2.23 2.09 -9.00
CA HIS A 53 2.60 1.94 -10.41
C HIS A 53 1.57 2.58 -11.35
N HIS A 54 0.28 2.58 -10.99
CA HIS A 54 -0.76 3.25 -11.77
C HIS A 54 -0.62 4.77 -11.73
N GLU A 55 -0.43 5.36 -10.55
CA GLU A 55 -0.20 6.80 -10.41
C GLU A 55 1.11 7.24 -11.07
N GLN A 56 2.19 6.43 -10.95
CA GLN A 56 3.45 6.70 -11.62
C GLN A 56 3.27 6.78 -13.14
N LYS A 57 2.53 5.85 -13.76
CA LYS A 57 2.23 5.90 -15.20
C LYS A 57 1.51 7.19 -15.62
N LYS A 58 0.62 7.72 -14.78
CA LYS A 58 -0.07 8.98 -15.07
C LYS A 58 0.91 10.15 -15.04
N ILE A 59 1.82 10.16 -14.07
CA ILE A 59 2.88 11.17 -13.95
C ILE A 59 3.81 11.09 -15.16
N ASP A 60 4.27 9.89 -15.54
CA ASP A 60 5.14 9.70 -16.70
C ASP A 60 4.49 10.24 -18.00
N CYS A 61 3.20 9.98 -18.19
CA CYS A 61 2.44 10.55 -19.31
C CYS A 61 2.39 12.08 -19.26
N LEU A 62 2.18 12.66 -18.08
CA LEU A 62 2.13 14.10 -17.90
C LEU A 62 3.49 14.76 -18.17
N ASP A 63 4.57 14.16 -17.66
CA ASP A 63 5.93 14.63 -17.85
C ASP A 63 6.33 14.58 -19.33
N TYR A 64 5.95 13.52 -20.04
CA TYR A 64 6.14 13.44 -21.49
C TYR A 64 5.42 14.56 -22.24
N LEU A 65 4.17 14.87 -21.88
CA LEU A 65 3.41 15.98 -22.48
C LEU A 65 4.07 17.33 -22.21
N ILE A 66 4.49 17.58 -20.97
CA ILE A 66 5.18 18.81 -20.58
C ILE A 66 6.49 18.97 -21.37
N TYR A 67 7.30 17.90 -21.45
CA TYR A 67 8.54 17.90 -22.22
C TYR A 67 8.28 18.23 -23.69
N SER A 68 7.32 17.54 -24.30
CA SER A 68 6.96 17.73 -25.72
C SER A 68 6.51 19.17 -26.02
N LEU A 69 5.75 19.78 -25.11
CA LEU A 69 5.31 21.16 -25.26
C LEU A 69 6.45 22.17 -25.05
N LYS A 70 7.39 21.89 -24.15
CA LYS A 70 8.56 22.76 -23.95
C LYS A 70 9.49 22.75 -25.17
N ASP A 71 9.74 21.58 -25.76
CA ASP A 71 10.60 21.43 -26.93
C ASP A 71 10.03 22.16 -28.17
N ASN A 72 8.71 22.09 -28.37
CA ASN A 72 8.04 22.76 -29.48
C ASN A 72 7.98 24.30 -29.35
N ASN A 73 8.13 24.85 -28.15
CA ASN A 73 8.13 26.30 -27.91
C ASN A 73 9.54 26.92 -27.90
N GLN A 74 10.59 26.13 -28.16
CA GLN A 74 11.98 26.59 -28.24
C GLN A 74 12.56 26.57 -29.67
N LYS A 75 11.71 26.36 -30.68
CA LYS A 75 12.02 26.52 -32.11
C LYS A 75 11.33 27.76 -32.67
#